data_AF-A0A1B7X6U2-F1
#
_entry.id   AF-A0A1B7X6U2-F1
#
_cell.length_a   1.000
_cell.length_b   1.000
_cell.length_c   1.000
_cell.angle_alpha   90.00
_cell.angle_beta   90.00
_cell.angle_gamma   90.00
#
_symmetry.space_group_name_H-M   'P 1'
#
loop_
_entity.id
_entity.type
_entity.pdbx_description
1 polymer ?
#
loop_
_entity_poly.entity_id
_entity_poly.type
_entity_poly.pdbx_seq_one_letter_code
_entity_poly.pdbx_strand_id
1 'polypeptide(L)'
;MEFYLSADNYFNRGNTLCLSGDYEGGIKAYDQDIQIQPFHEVYQNLGLALFYLDREEDALVSFNKAIELDKTFYQAWYSRGVLLLKRTKDIYLGPGSLDLSEESKKQYKEAIESFNKTIEIEQKYHRAWYDRAECYAIIQEVDLAIKDLKQAIDLNHEYKTKAKTNTYFDEIREDERFKKLIED
;
A
#
# COMPACT_ATOMS: atom_id res chain seq x y z
N MET A 1 -40.11 11.19 2.63
CA MET A 1 -39.48 11.90 1.49
C MET A 1 -38.41 12.81 2.08
N GLU A 2 -37.26 12.25 2.46
CA GLU A 2 -36.14 12.98 3.08
C GLU A 2 -34.80 12.65 2.40
N PHE A 3 -34.84 12.21 1.13
CA PHE A 3 -33.67 11.75 0.37
C PHE A 3 -32.98 12.84 -0.47
N TYR A 4 -33.21 14.14 -0.21
CA TYR A 4 -32.79 15.22 -1.12
C TYR A 4 -32.20 16.49 -0.45
N LEU A 5 -31.62 16.37 0.76
CA LEU A 5 -30.75 17.41 1.34
C LEU A 5 -29.44 16.69 1.74
N SER A 6 -28.29 16.86 1.11
CA SER A 6 -27.72 18.07 0.51
C SER A 6 -26.90 17.72 -0.74
N ALA A 7 -26.84 18.66 -1.68
CA ALA A 7 -26.00 18.59 -2.87
C ALA A 7 -24.48 18.71 -2.56
N ASP A 8 -24.09 18.75 -1.28
CA ASP A 8 -22.72 18.70 -0.80
C ASP A 8 -22.54 17.45 0.07
N ASN A 9 -22.44 16.27 -0.56
CA ASN A 9 -22.04 15.06 0.14
C ASN A 9 -20.68 15.31 0.82
N TYR A 10 -20.60 15.16 2.15
CA TYR A 10 -19.38 15.41 2.92
C TYR A 10 -18.22 14.54 2.42
N PHE A 11 -18.49 13.33 1.94
CA PHE A 11 -17.51 12.51 1.21
C PHE A 11 -16.92 13.22 -0.02
N ASN A 12 -17.77 13.80 -0.88
CA ASN A 12 -17.31 14.52 -2.08
C ASN A 12 -16.54 15.79 -1.73
N ARG A 13 -16.96 16.49 -0.68
CA ARG A 13 -16.22 17.63 -0.13
C ARG A 13 -14.85 17.18 0.39
N GLY A 14 -14.78 16.09 1.14
CA GLY A 14 -13.54 15.51 1.64
C GLY A 14 -12.58 15.16 0.50
N ASN A 15 -13.08 14.51 -0.55
CA ASN A 15 -12.32 14.20 -1.76
C ASN A 15 -11.78 15.46 -2.42
N THR A 16 -12.63 16.49 -2.57
CA THR A 16 -12.24 17.76 -3.20
C THR A 16 -11.15 18.47 -2.40
N LEU A 17 -11.25 18.50 -1.07
CA LEU A 17 -10.25 19.09 -0.18
C LEU A 17 -8.93 18.32 -0.20
N CYS A 18 -8.98 16.98 -0.20
CA CYS A 18 -7.76 16.17 -0.32
C CYS A 18 -7.08 16.37 -1.68
N LEU A 19 -7.84 16.50 -2.77
CA LEU A 19 -7.31 16.78 -4.11
C LEU A 19 -6.64 18.16 -4.21
N SER A 20 -7.08 19.14 -3.42
CA SER A 20 -6.43 20.45 -3.33
C SER A 20 -5.27 20.48 -2.32
N GLY A 21 -4.97 19.37 -1.65
CA GLY A 21 -3.93 19.25 -0.63
C GLY A 21 -4.34 19.66 0.79
N ASP A 22 -5.60 20.05 1.00
CA ASP A 22 -6.16 20.30 2.33
C ASP A 22 -6.62 18.98 2.98
N TYR A 23 -5.64 18.18 3.41
CA TYR A 23 -5.90 16.89 4.04
C TYR A 23 -6.63 17.03 5.39
N GLU A 24 -6.33 18.07 6.18
CA GLU A 24 -7.02 18.33 7.46
C GLU A 24 -8.48 18.71 7.25
N GLY A 25 -8.78 19.55 6.25
CA GLY A 25 -10.16 19.83 5.84
C GLY A 25 -10.86 18.57 5.31
N GLY A 26 -10.14 17.75 4.55
CA GLY A 26 -10.60 16.46 4.06
C GLY A 26 -11.04 15.51 5.17
N ILE A 27 -10.17 15.33 6.17
CA ILE A 27 -10.43 14.51 7.37
C ILE A 27 -11.70 14.97 8.08
N LYS A 28 -11.84 16.27 8.35
CA LYS A 28 -13.04 16.81 9.00
C LYS A 28 -14.32 16.50 8.21
N ALA A 29 -14.26 16.58 6.89
CA ALA A 29 -15.40 16.24 6.05
C ALA A 29 -15.71 14.74 6.10
N TYR A 30 -14.71 13.86 6.03
CA TYR A 30 -14.93 12.41 6.19
C TYR A 30 -15.48 12.06 7.57
N ASP A 31 -15.01 12.68 8.64
CA ASP A 31 -15.54 12.47 10.00
C ASP A 31 -17.04 12.82 10.07
N GLN A 32 -17.46 13.90 9.43
CA GLN A 32 -18.88 14.28 9.33
C GLN A 32 -19.69 13.26 8.53
N ASP A 33 -19.13 12.75 7.43
CA ASP A 33 -19.76 11.74 6.58
C ASP A 33 -19.96 10.41 7.32
N ILE A 34 -18.95 9.97 8.08
CA ILE A 34 -18.97 8.76 8.90
C ILE A 34 -20.08 8.81 9.97
N GLN A 35 -20.37 9.98 10.54
CA GLN A 35 -21.48 10.13 11.51
C GLN A 35 -22.86 9.94 10.86
N ILE A 36 -22.98 10.18 9.55
CA ILE A 36 -24.23 10.02 8.80
C ILE A 36 -24.36 8.57 8.33
N GLN A 37 -23.33 8.08 7.63
CA GLN A 37 -23.29 6.73 7.10
C GLN A 37 -21.84 6.24 7.01
N PRO A 38 -21.42 5.27 7.82
CA PRO A 38 -20.11 4.64 7.67
C PRO A 38 -20.12 3.65 6.49
N PHE A 39 -19.12 3.73 5.62
CA PHE A 39 -18.89 2.77 4.52
C PHE A 39 -17.39 2.69 4.17
N HIS A 40 -16.99 1.69 3.39
CA HIS A 40 -15.58 1.36 3.23
C HIS A 40 -14.78 2.45 2.49
N GLU A 41 -15.33 3.11 1.46
CA GLU A 41 -14.58 4.14 0.73
C GLU A 41 -14.30 5.40 1.55
N VAL A 42 -15.19 5.81 2.47
CA VAL A 42 -14.91 6.96 3.34
C VAL A 42 -13.75 6.68 4.30
N TYR A 43 -13.69 5.48 4.89
CA TYR A 43 -12.56 5.08 5.74
C TYR A 43 -11.27 4.90 4.94
N GLN A 44 -11.35 4.43 3.70
CA GLN A 44 -10.19 4.37 2.80
C GLN A 44 -9.62 5.76 2.52
N ASN A 45 -10.47 6.72 2.15
CA ASN A 45 -10.01 8.07 1.81
C ASN A 45 -9.56 8.85 3.05
N LEU A 46 -10.20 8.62 4.19
CA LEU A 46 -9.71 9.09 5.49
C LEU A 46 -8.31 8.55 5.78
N GLY A 47 -8.10 7.25 5.61
CA GLY A 47 -6.79 6.62 5.81
C GLY A 47 -5.71 7.19 4.89
N LEU A 48 -6.04 7.46 3.62
CA LEU A 48 -5.11 8.11 2.70
C LEU A 48 -4.77 9.56 3.13
N ALA A 49 -5.76 10.34 3.55
CA ALA A 49 -5.51 11.70 4.04
C ALA A 49 -4.61 11.72 5.28
N LEU A 50 -4.85 10.80 6.22
CA LEU A 50 -4.02 10.61 7.41
C LEU A 50 -2.60 10.15 7.05
N PHE A 51 -2.46 9.24 6.08
CA PHE A 51 -1.17 8.79 5.58
C PHE A 51 -0.33 9.94 5.00
N TYR A 52 -0.94 10.85 4.22
CA TYR A 52 -0.25 12.03 3.66
C TYR A 52 0.15 13.07 4.72
N LEU A 53 -0.46 13.03 5.91
CA LEU A 53 -0.10 13.86 7.05
C LEU A 53 0.87 13.16 8.02
N ASP A 54 1.44 12.01 7.62
CA ASP A 54 2.28 11.15 8.47
C ASP A 54 1.60 10.71 9.79
N ARG A 55 0.26 10.71 9.82
CA ARG A 55 -0.55 10.18 10.94
C ARG A 55 -0.78 8.69 10.76
N GLU A 56 0.32 7.95 10.79
CA GLU A 56 0.35 6.56 10.34
C GLU A 56 -0.52 5.62 11.17
N GLU A 57 -0.60 5.78 12.49
CA GLU A 57 -1.43 4.89 13.33
C GLU A 57 -2.92 5.08 13.05
N ASP A 58 -3.37 6.33 12.91
CA ASP A 58 -4.75 6.64 12.56
C ASP A 58 -5.08 6.13 11.14
N ALA A 59 -4.12 6.22 10.21
CA ALA A 59 -4.26 5.71 8.86
C ALA A 59 -4.45 4.18 8.86
N LEU A 60 -3.65 3.45 9.65
CA LEU A 60 -3.76 2.00 9.77
C LEU A 60 -5.13 1.59 10.33
N VAL A 61 -5.61 2.27 11.37
CA VAL A 61 -6.95 2.06 11.93
C VAL A 61 -8.03 2.28 10.86
N SER A 62 -7.90 3.33 10.06
CA SER A 62 -8.86 3.65 9.00
C SER A 62 -8.87 2.60 7.88
N PHE A 63 -7.70 2.14 7.42
CA PHE A 63 -7.63 1.07 6.42
C PHE A 63 -8.19 -0.26 6.94
N ASN A 64 -7.90 -0.61 8.19
CA ASN A 64 -8.49 -1.79 8.83
C ASN A 64 -10.02 -1.67 8.89
N LYS A 65 -10.55 -0.47 9.17
CA LYS A 65 -12.00 -0.26 9.20
C LYS A 65 -12.65 -0.40 7.83
N ALA A 66 -12.00 0.09 6.77
CA ALA A 66 -12.44 -0.13 5.40
C ALA A 66 -12.49 -1.62 5.05
N ILE A 67 -11.47 -2.40 5.43
CA ILE A 67 -11.40 -3.86 5.23
C ILE A 67 -12.50 -4.60 6.03
N GLU A 68 -12.78 -4.17 7.27
CA GLU A 68 -13.86 -4.75 8.07
C GLU A 68 -15.23 -4.58 7.41
N LEU A 69 -15.47 -3.41 6.81
CA LEU A 69 -16.73 -3.09 6.14
C LEU A 69 -16.87 -3.77 4.78
N ASP A 70 -15.78 -3.89 4.03
CA ASP A 70 -15.72 -4.68 2.79
C ASP A 70 -14.36 -5.38 2.63
N LYS A 71 -14.38 -6.70 2.83
CA LYS A 71 -13.19 -7.55 2.71
C LYS A 71 -12.71 -7.71 1.27
N THR A 72 -13.56 -7.40 0.30
CA THR A 72 -13.24 -7.46 -1.14
C THR A 72 -12.79 -6.11 -1.69
N PHE A 73 -12.69 -5.07 -0.86
CA PHE A 73 -12.19 -3.77 -1.30
C PHE A 73 -10.65 -3.74 -1.32
N TYR A 74 -10.08 -4.15 -2.46
CA TYR A 74 -8.63 -4.37 -2.60
C TYR A 74 -7.80 -3.09 -2.34
N GLN A 75 -8.36 -1.90 -2.56
CA GLN A 75 -7.66 -0.63 -2.35
C GLN A 75 -7.26 -0.43 -0.88
N ALA A 76 -8.10 -0.87 0.07
CA ALA A 76 -7.81 -0.79 1.49
C ALA A 76 -6.72 -1.80 1.90
N TRP A 77 -6.77 -3.02 1.37
CA TRP A 77 -5.70 -4.00 1.53
C TRP A 77 -4.37 -3.47 0.97
N TYR A 78 -4.37 -2.91 -0.24
CA TYR A 78 -3.17 -2.36 -0.85
C TYR A 78 -2.59 -1.21 -0.01
N SER A 79 -3.45 -0.29 0.43
CA SER A 79 -3.02 0.89 1.21
C SER A 79 -2.48 0.50 2.58
N ARG A 80 -3.09 -0.50 3.24
CA ARG A 80 -2.55 -1.11 4.45
C ARG A 80 -1.15 -1.71 4.20
N GLY A 81 -0.97 -2.45 3.10
CA GLY A 81 0.32 -3.04 2.73
C GLY A 81 1.41 -1.98 2.50
N VAL A 82 1.09 -0.92 1.76
CA VAL A 82 2.01 0.20 1.51
C VAL A 82 2.40 0.92 2.81
N LEU A 83 1.44 1.17 3.70
CA LEU A 83 1.73 1.81 4.98
C LEU A 83 2.65 0.95 5.85
N LEU A 84 2.40 -0.36 5.93
CA LEU A 84 3.26 -1.29 6.67
C LEU A 84 4.67 -1.38 6.06
N LEU A 85 4.78 -1.37 4.74
CA LEU A 85 6.07 -1.34 4.03
C LEU A 85 6.83 -0.01 4.25
N LYS A 86 6.13 1.12 4.36
CA LYS A 86 6.75 2.41 4.70
C LYS A 86 7.34 2.38 6.10
N ARG A 87 6.60 1.88 7.10
CA ARG A 87 7.08 1.75 8.49
C ARG A 87 8.36 0.92 8.61
N THR A 88 8.48 -0.13 7.79
CA THR A 88 9.67 -0.98 7.80
C THR A 88 10.85 -0.41 7.03
N LYS A 89 10.62 0.59 6.15
CA LYS A 89 11.67 1.28 5.39
C LYS A 89 12.63 2.05 6.28
N ASP A 90 12.12 2.70 7.31
CA ASP A 90 12.91 3.56 8.21
C ASP A 90 13.95 2.76 9.03
N ILE A 91 13.87 1.43 8.99
CA ILE A 91 14.79 0.51 9.67
C ILE A 91 15.90 0.00 8.73
N TYR A 92 15.72 0.07 7.40
CA TYR A 92 16.68 -0.46 6.43
C TYR A 92 17.83 0.54 6.17
N LEU A 93 19.03 0.21 6.66
CA LEU A 93 20.23 1.04 6.56
C LEU A 93 21.13 0.71 5.34
N GLY A 94 20.73 -0.24 4.50
CA GLY A 94 21.43 -0.60 3.26
C GLY A 94 21.92 -2.06 3.23
N PRO A 95 22.61 -2.44 2.13
CA PRO A 95 23.01 -3.83 1.92
C PRO A 95 23.98 -4.34 2.99
N GLY A 96 23.75 -5.55 3.47
CA GLY A 96 24.56 -6.20 4.52
C GLY A 96 24.21 -5.81 5.97
N SER A 97 23.15 -5.02 6.20
CA SER A 97 22.68 -4.64 7.54
C SER A 97 21.70 -5.64 8.18
N LEU A 98 21.62 -6.87 7.66
CA LEU A 98 20.52 -7.82 7.91
C LEU A 98 20.58 -8.54 9.27
N ASP A 99 20.53 -7.77 10.35
CA ASP A 99 19.85 -8.21 11.58
C ASP A 99 18.49 -7.50 11.64
N LEU A 100 17.58 -7.86 10.73
CA LEU A 100 16.18 -7.44 10.86
C LEU A 100 15.67 -7.96 12.20
N SER A 101 15.21 -7.04 13.05
CA SER A 101 14.52 -7.42 14.29
C SER A 101 13.31 -8.30 13.94
N GLU A 102 12.95 -9.22 14.84
CA GLU A 102 11.76 -10.06 14.66
C GLU A 102 10.49 -9.23 14.47
N GLU A 103 10.44 -8.03 15.05
CA GLU A 103 9.36 -7.07 14.84
C GLU A 103 9.32 -6.55 13.40
N SER A 104 10.47 -6.20 12.81
CA SER A 104 10.53 -5.76 11.42
C SER A 104 10.10 -6.88 10.47
N LYS A 105 10.57 -8.10 10.71
CA LYS A 105 10.16 -9.29 9.92
C LYS A 105 8.66 -9.53 10.02
N LYS A 106 8.07 -9.35 11.21
CA LYS A 106 6.63 -9.47 11.42
C LYS A 106 5.86 -8.43 10.60
N GLN A 107 6.29 -7.17 10.60
CA GLN A 107 5.65 -6.12 9.82
C GLN A 107 5.74 -6.37 8.31
N TYR A 108 6.89 -6.85 7.79
CA TYR A 108 6.99 -7.28 6.39
C TYR A 108 6.02 -8.41 6.06
N LYS A 109 5.83 -9.39 6.96
CA LYS A 109 4.84 -10.46 6.77
C LYS A 109 3.41 -9.93 6.72
N GLU A 110 3.05 -8.96 7.55
CA GLU A 110 1.72 -8.32 7.52
C GLU A 110 1.50 -7.49 6.25
N ALA A 111 2.55 -6.83 5.73
CA ALA A 111 2.51 -6.15 4.44
C ALA A 111 2.30 -7.17 3.30
N ILE A 112 3.05 -8.27 3.29
CA ILE A 112 2.90 -9.38 2.34
C ILE A 112 1.48 -9.96 2.36
N GLU A 113 0.89 -10.17 3.54
CA GLU A 113 -0.49 -10.62 3.67
C GLU A 113 -1.48 -9.65 3.01
N SER A 114 -1.28 -8.35 3.21
CA SER A 114 -2.12 -7.31 2.62
C SER A 114 -2.01 -7.28 1.10
N PHE A 115 -0.81 -7.44 0.55
CA PHE A 115 -0.60 -7.56 -0.89
C PHE A 115 -1.13 -8.89 -1.45
N ASN A 116 -1.03 -9.99 -0.71
CA ASN A 116 -1.67 -11.26 -1.07
C ASN A 116 -3.18 -11.08 -1.23
N LYS A 117 -3.84 -10.43 -0.26
CA LYS A 117 -5.28 -10.15 -0.36
C LYS A 117 -5.62 -9.23 -1.53
N THR A 118 -4.79 -8.22 -1.79
CA THR A 118 -4.95 -7.36 -2.96
C THR A 118 -4.93 -8.18 -4.27
N ILE A 119 -3.96 -9.08 -4.42
CA ILE A 119 -3.75 -9.90 -5.62
C ILE A 119 -4.80 -11.01 -5.75
N GLU A 120 -5.28 -11.57 -4.65
CA GLU A 120 -6.41 -12.53 -4.63
C GLU A 120 -7.69 -11.90 -5.19
N ILE A 121 -7.93 -10.62 -4.92
CA ILE A 121 -9.11 -9.89 -5.35
C ILE A 121 -8.93 -9.30 -6.75
N GLU A 122 -7.82 -8.60 -6.99
CA GLU A 122 -7.52 -7.91 -8.25
C GLU A 122 -6.13 -8.34 -8.76
N GLN A 123 -6.11 -9.46 -9.48
CA GLN A 123 -4.88 -10.09 -9.96
C GLN A 123 -4.06 -9.20 -10.91
N LYS A 124 -4.71 -8.27 -11.62
CA LYS A 124 -4.03 -7.37 -12.56
C LYS A 124 -3.48 -6.11 -11.89
N TYR A 125 -3.64 -5.95 -10.57
CA TYR A 125 -3.07 -4.82 -9.83
C TYR A 125 -1.55 -4.96 -9.69
N HIS A 126 -0.84 -4.58 -10.75
CA HIS A 126 0.60 -4.76 -10.90
C HIS A 126 1.44 -4.14 -9.77
N ARG A 127 0.95 -3.08 -9.11
CA ARG A 127 1.63 -2.46 -7.97
C ARG A 127 1.75 -3.39 -6.77
N ALA A 128 0.72 -4.18 -6.46
CA ALA A 128 0.80 -5.13 -5.35
C ALA A 128 1.83 -6.24 -5.60
N TRP A 129 1.99 -6.69 -6.85
CA TRP A 129 3.05 -7.65 -7.19
C TRP A 129 4.43 -7.04 -6.98
N TYR A 130 4.63 -5.80 -7.42
CA TYR A 130 5.91 -5.11 -7.28
C TYR A 130 6.27 -4.87 -5.81
N ASP A 131 5.35 -4.29 -5.03
CA ASP A 131 5.59 -3.95 -3.63
C ASP A 131 5.72 -5.22 -2.77
N ARG A 132 5.06 -6.33 -3.13
CA ARG A 132 5.27 -7.63 -2.47
C ARG A 132 6.62 -8.25 -2.83
N ALA A 133 7.10 -8.05 -4.05
CA ALA A 133 8.45 -8.46 -4.45
C ALA A 133 9.53 -7.71 -3.64
N GLU A 134 9.33 -6.41 -3.38
CA GLU A 134 10.20 -5.62 -2.49
C GLU A 134 10.24 -6.23 -1.07
N CYS A 135 9.07 -6.57 -0.50
CA CYS A 135 9.01 -7.24 0.80
C CYS A 135 9.79 -8.56 0.79
N TYR A 136 9.57 -9.43 -0.20
CA TYR A 136 10.25 -10.72 -0.30
C TYR A 136 11.77 -10.56 -0.45
N ALA A 137 12.23 -9.57 -1.21
CA ALA A 137 13.66 -9.29 -1.37
C ALA A 137 14.31 -8.95 -0.02
N ILE A 138 13.65 -8.12 0.79
CA ILE A 138 14.16 -7.73 2.12
C ILE A 138 14.18 -8.90 3.10
N ILE A 139 13.13 -9.73 3.12
CA ILE A 139 13.10 -10.92 3.99
C ILE A 139 13.89 -12.12 3.40
N GLN A 140 14.68 -11.90 2.35
CA GLN A 140 15.54 -12.89 1.67
C GLN A 140 14.81 -14.10 1.08
N GLU A 141 13.52 -13.94 0.76
CA GLU A 141 12.73 -14.92 0.01
C GLU A 141 12.94 -14.71 -1.50
N VAL A 142 14.19 -14.92 -1.95
CA VAL A 142 14.68 -14.52 -3.29
C VAL A 142 13.84 -15.10 -4.44
N ASP A 143 13.44 -16.37 -4.34
CA ASP A 143 12.64 -17.04 -5.36
C ASP A 143 11.26 -16.39 -5.53
N LEU A 144 10.63 -15.99 -4.41
CA LEU A 144 9.33 -15.31 -4.42
C LEU A 144 9.47 -13.89 -4.94
N ALA A 145 10.53 -13.18 -4.54
CA ALA A 145 10.82 -11.83 -5.03
C ALA A 145 10.96 -11.79 -6.57
N ILE A 146 11.77 -12.69 -7.13
CA ILE A 146 11.99 -12.77 -8.60
C ILE A 146 10.70 -13.14 -9.33
N LYS A 147 9.93 -14.08 -8.79
CA LYS A 147 8.64 -14.50 -9.37
C LYS A 147 7.64 -13.34 -9.42
N ASP A 148 7.49 -12.61 -8.32
CA ASP A 148 6.55 -11.51 -8.22
C ASP A 148 6.99 -10.29 -9.05
N LEU A 149 8.30 -9.99 -9.06
CA LEU A 149 8.86 -8.93 -9.90
C LEU A 149 8.61 -9.21 -11.38
N LYS A 150 8.81 -10.47 -11.82
CA LYS A 150 8.49 -10.87 -13.18
C LYS A 150 7.00 -10.63 -13.49
N GLN A 151 6.10 -11.05 -12.60
CA GLN A 151 4.67 -10.85 -12.77
C GLN A 151 4.30 -9.35 -12.86
N ALA A 152 4.95 -8.50 -12.06
CA ALA A 152 4.78 -7.06 -12.14
C ALA A 152 5.25 -6.50 -13.49
N ILE A 153 6.44 -6.90 -13.97
CA ILE A 153 7.01 -6.47 -15.25
C ILE A 153 6.14 -6.91 -16.44
N ASP A 154 5.62 -8.14 -16.40
CA ASP A 154 4.72 -8.68 -17.44
C ASP A 154 3.41 -7.88 -17.53
N LEU A 155 2.93 -7.32 -16.41
CA LEU A 155 1.74 -6.45 -16.36
C LEU A 155 2.05 -4.98 -16.67
N ASN A 156 3.24 -4.50 -16.28
CA ASN A 156 3.73 -3.15 -16.56
C ASN A 156 5.26 -3.13 -16.69
N HIS A 157 5.74 -2.96 -17.93
CA HIS A 157 7.16 -2.99 -18.25
C HIS A 157 8.00 -1.87 -17.60
N GLU A 158 7.41 -0.79 -17.10
CA GLU A 158 8.14 0.28 -16.40
C GLU A 158 8.87 -0.22 -15.16
N TYR A 159 8.38 -1.30 -14.53
CA TYR A 159 9.02 -1.90 -13.37
C TYR A 159 10.41 -2.45 -13.64
N LYS A 160 10.72 -2.76 -14.91
CA LYS A 160 12.07 -3.15 -15.33
C LYS A 160 13.07 -2.05 -14.96
N THR A 161 12.76 -0.81 -15.36
CA THR A 161 13.60 0.35 -15.07
C THR A 161 13.55 0.72 -13.60
N LYS A 162 12.37 0.67 -12.96
CA LYS A 162 12.24 0.94 -11.52
C LYS A 162 13.09 -0.02 -10.68
N ALA A 163 13.07 -1.31 -10.98
CA ALA A 163 13.84 -2.33 -10.26
C ALA A 163 15.36 -2.15 -10.39
N LYS A 164 15.86 -1.63 -11.53
CA LYS A 164 17.30 -1.33 -11.71
C LYS A 164 17.84 -0.39 -10.63
N THR A 165 17.05 0.57 -10.14
CA THR A 165 17.52 1.60 -9.18
C THR A 165 16.94 1.44 -7.78
N ASN A 166 16.03 0.48 -7.58
CA ASN A 166 15.34 0.31 -6.32
C ASN A 166 16.22 -0.46 -5.32
N THR A 167 16.51 0.18 -4.19
CA THR A 167 17.41 -0.33 -3.15
C THR A 167 16.84 -1.55 -2.40
N TYR A 168 15.52 -1.77 -2.44
CA TYR A 168 14.90 -2.97 -1.86
C TYR A 168 15.41 -4.27 -2.50
N PHE A 169 15.93 -4.19 -3.72
CA PHE A 169 16.49 -5.33 -4.42
C PHE A 169 18.02 -5.44 -4.32
N ASP A 170 18.69 -4.61 -3.50
CA ASP A 170 20.16 -4.62 -3.41
C ASP A 170 20.72 -5.99 -3.01
N GLU A 171 20.04 -6.70 -2.11
CA GLU A 171 20.43 -8.04 -1.65
C GLU A 171 20.30 -9.11 -2.73
N ILE A 172 19.43 -8.91 -3.72
CA ILE A 172 19.22 -9.86 -4.82
C ILE A 172 19.80 -9.36 -6.15
N ARG A 173 20.48 -8.21 -6.12
CA ARG A 173 20.98 -7.51 -7.31
C ARG A 173 22.01 -8.33 -8.10
N GLU A 174 22.74 -9.19 -7.40
CA GLU A 174 23.72 -10.09 -7.99
C GLU A 174 23.13 -11.43 -8.48
N ASP A 175 21.86 -11.74 -8.19
CA ASP A 175 21.20 -12.95 -8.70
C ASP A 175 21.03 -12.84 -10.24
N GLU A 176 21.54 -13.84 -10.96
CA GLU A 176 21.53 -13.86 -12.43
C GLU A 176 20.12 -13.84 -13.02
N ARG A 177 19.13 -14.41 -12.33
CA ARG A 177 17.73 -14.38 -12.76
C ARG A 177 17.15 -12.98 -12.58
N PHE A 178 17.52 -12.28 -11.51
CA PHE A 178 17.13 -10.88 -11.30
C PHE A 178 17.74 -9.98 -12.38
N LYS A 179 19.04 -10.09 -12.64
CA LYS A 179 19.73 -9.34 -13.72
C LYS A 179 19.01 -9.51 -15.05
N LYS A 180 18.69 -10.76 -15.42
CA LYS A 180 17.95 -11.07 -16.65
C LYS A 180 16.55 -10.45 -16.73
N LEU A 181 15.86 -10.26 -15.60
CA LEU A 181 14.55 -9.58 -15.59
C LEU A 181 14.67 -8.09 -15.88
N ILE A 182 15.77 -7.47 -15.48
CA ILE A 182 15.97 -6.02 -15.61
C ILE A 182 16.77 -5.62 -16.85
N GLU A 183 17.53 -6.53 -17.46
CA GLU A 183 18.28 -6.33 -18.72
C GLU A 183 17.36 -6.10 -19.93
N ASP A 184 17.71 -5.14 -20.79
CA ASP A 184 16.90 -4.65 -21.93
C ASP A 184 16.50 -5.73 -22.95
#